data_AF-A0A8X6I868-F1
#
_entry.id   AF-A0A8X6I868-F1
#
_cell.length_a   1.000
_cell.length_b   1.000
_cell.length_c   1.000
_cell.angle_alpha   90.00
_cell.angle_beta   90.00
_cell.angle_gamma   90.00
#
_symmetry.space_group_name_H-M   'P 1'
#
loop_
_entity.id
_entity.type
_entity.pdbx_description
1 polymer ?
#
loop_
_entity_poly.entity_id
_entity_poly.type
_entity_poly.pdbx_seq_one_letter_code
_entity_poly.pdbx_strand_id
1 'polypeptide(L)'
;MKANIVSVVNTKIDVIADKVDKNEERRGEITLEIGKLKEAMKVYKTQFSIVANGNGWDPVTKARQLAASLRAEAADALRTVPEEEQLNFEALTEALELSFGEKCLKDFSRLQLKSRQQRQSETLQDLATDVERLSHLAFADCPADVRDNLALQYFIDGVKDPEIQKALRLAELKDLKSALVYGLKYEAAQQASRRDRHLVRGAEITNSDPGMADTLKEIRDILLSLNVEYNRNAQKTKVTCWRCGAEGHVQRNCQAPKINELGTHLEPKHGEN
;
A
#
# COMPACT_ATOMS: atom_id res chain seq x y z
N MET A 1 18.29 12.38 27.02
CA MET A 1 17.12 11.45 27.10
C MET A 1 16.39 11.17 25.79
N LYS A 2 16.67 11.84 24.66
CA LYS A 2 15.96 11.57 23.38
C LYS A 2 16.47 10.37 22.56
N ALA A 3 17.69 9.88 22.82
CA ALA A 3 18.29 8.77 22.07
C ALA A 3 17.71 7.38 22.40
N ASN A 4 17.07 7.21 23.55
CA ASN A 4 16.58 5.90 24.01
C ASN A 4 15.17 5.55 23.49
N ILE A 5 14.40 6.55 23.07
CA ILE A 5 13.04 6.34 22.52
C ILE A 5 13.14 5.89 21.06
N VAL A 6 14.06 6.45 20.28
CA VAL A 6 14.24 6.09 18.86
C VAL A 6 14.76 4.66 18.70
N SER A 7 15.70 4.20 19.54
CA SER A 7 16.19 2.81 19.48
C SER A 7 15.12 1.79 19.87
N VAL A 8 14.30 2.11 20.88
CA VAL A 8 13.18 1.27 21.32
C VAL A 8 12.05 1.23 20.29
N VAL A 9 11.81 2.33 19.57
CA VAL A 9 10.85 2.37 18.48
C VAL A 9 11.34 1.56 17.28
N ASN A 10 12.61 1.71 16.88
CA ASN A 10 13.17 0.94 15.77
C ASN A 10 13.19 -0.57 16.05
N THR A 11 13.61 -0.99 17.24
CA THR A 11 13.57 -2.42 17.62
C THR A 11 12.14 -2.99 17.65
N LYS A 12 11.13 -2.19 18.03
CA LYS A 12 9.73 -2.63 17.95
C LYS A 12 9.23 -2.72 16.51
N ILE A 13 9.67 -1.82 15.63
CA ILE A 13 9.34 -1.88 14.19
C ILE A 13 9.94 -3.14 13.56
N ASP A 14 11.20 -3.46 13.87
CA ASP A 14 11.87 -4.66 13.34
C ASP A 14 11.16 -5.94 13.78
N VAL A 15 10.74 -6.02 15.06
CA VAL A 15 9.96 -7.17 15.59
C VAL A 15 8.57 -7.29 14.94
N ILE A 16 7.95 -6.16 14.58
CA ILE A 16 6.66 -6.17 13.88
C ILE A 16 6.83 -6.61 12.43
N ALA A 17 7.86 -6.11 11.73
CA ALA A 17 8.19 -6.52 10.37
C ALA A 17 8.43 -8.04 10.29
N ASP A 18 9.24 -8.58 11.20
CA ASP A 18 9.54 -10.01 11.30
C ASP A 18 8.28 -10.88 11.53
N LYS A 19 7.31 -10.36 12.29
CA LYS A 19 6.02 -11.03 12.55
C LYS A 19 5.08 -10.95 11.36
N VAL A 20 5.10 -9.85 10.61
CA VAL A 20 4.31 -9.69 9.38
C VAL A 20 4.83 -10.65 8.31
N ASP A 21 6.15 -10.72 8.12
CA ASP A 21 6.78 -11.62 7.15
C ASP A 21 6.48 -13.10 7.46
N LYS A 22 6.60 -13.52 8.73
CA LYS A 22 6.26 -14.90 9.16
C LYS A 22 4.77 -15.23 9.03
N ASN A 23 3.89 -14.25 9.21
CA ASN A 23 2.45 -14.44 9.02
C ASN A 23 2.10 -14.54 7.53
N GLU A 24 2.80 -13.80 6.68
CA GLU A 24 2.63 -13.84 5.23
C GLU A 24 3.16 -15.17 4.63
N GLU A 25 4.27 -15.68 5.15
CA GLU A 25 4.80 -17.00 4.78
C GLU A 25 3.84 -18.13 5.16
N ARG A 26 3.35 -18.15 6.42
CA ARG A 26 2.34 -19.11 6.88
C ARG A 26 1.03 -19.02 6.09
N ARG A 27 0.61 -17.81 5.74
CA ARG A 27 -0.55 -17.60 4.85
C ARG A 27 -0.28 -18.19 3.47
N GLY A 28 0.92 -18.01 2.91
CA GLY A 28 1.34 -18.60 1.65
C GLY A 28 1.35 -20.14 1.67
N GLU A 29 1.84 -20.75 2.75
CA GLU A 29 1.85 -22.20 2.93
C GLU A 29 0.43 -22.78 2.98
N ILE A 30 -0.44 -22.23 3.83
CA ILE A 30 -1.86 -22.64 3.94
C ILE A 30 -2.58 -22.47 2.59
N THR A 31 -2.22 -21.43 1.82
CA THR A 31 -2.78 -21.17 0.48
C THR A 31 -2.36 -22.23 -0.53
N LEU A 32 -1.08 -22.59 -0.53
CA LEU A 32 -0.53 -23.63 -1.39
C LEU A 32 -1.19 -24.97 -1.06
N GLU A 33 -1.43 -25.24 0.23
CA GLU A 33 -2.04 -26.47 0.73
C GLU A 33 -3.52 -26.57 0.35
N ILE A 34 -4.31 -25.51 0.51
CA ILE A 34 -5.72 -25.46 0.09
C ILE A 34 -5.86 -25.52 -1.44
N GLY A 35 -4.98 -24.84 -2.18
CA GLY A 35 -4.96 -24.89 -3.64
C GLY A 35 -4.61 -26.29 -4.17
N LYS A 36 -3.62 -26.95 -3.57
CA LYS A 36 -3.28 -28.35 -3.84
C LYS A 36 -4.43 -29.29 -3.50
N LEU A 37 -5.13 -29.05 -2.39
CA LEU A 37 -6.25 -29.86 -1.94
C LEU A 37 -7.44 -29.81 -2.93
N LYS A 38 -7.71 -28.64 -3.53
CA LYS A 38 -8.76 -28.46 -4.55
C LYS A 38 -8.44 -29.20 -5.85
N GLU A 39 -7.21 -29.05 -6.34
CA GLU A 39 -6.82 -29.71 -7.59
C GLU A 39 -6.74 -31.23 -7.39
N ALA A 40 -6.27 -31.66 -6.22
CA ALA A 40 -6.36 -33.05 -5.78
C ALA A 40 -7.82 -33.52 -5.72
N MET A 41 -8.77 -32.73 -5.22
CA MET A 41 -10.18 -33.10 -5.15
C MET A 41 -10.85 -33.21 -6.53
N LYS A 42 -10.54 -32.30 -7.48
CA LYS A 42 -11.03 -32.39 -8.87
C LYS A 42 -10.45 -33.61 -9.59
N VAL A 43 -9.15 -33.83 -9.46
CA VAL A 43 -8.45 -35.00 -10.02
C VAL A 43 -9.02 -36.28 -9.40
N TYR A 44 -9.22 -36.30 -8.09
CA TYR A 44 -9.80 -37.43 -7.38
C TYR A 44 -11.24 -37.72 -7.85
N LYS A 45 -12.12 -36.72 -7.98
CA LYS A 45 -13.48 -36.91 -8.53
C LYS A 45 -13.46 -37.49 -9.94
N THR A 46 -12.52 -37.04 -10.77
CA THR A 46 -12.37 -37.52 -12.15
C THR A 46 -11.89 -38.97 -12.17
N GLN A 47 -10.85 -39.30 -11.39
CA GLN A 47 -10.31 -40.65 -11.26
C GLN A 47 -11.35 -41.62 -10.67
N PHE A 48 -12.06 -41.20 -9.61
CA PHE A 48 -13.12 -41.97 -8.98
C PHE A 48 -14.26 -42.27 -9.96
N SER A 49 -14.65 -41.29 -10.79
CA SER A 49 -15.70 -41.47 -11.80
C SER A 49 -15.29 -42.47 -12.89
N ILE A 50 -14.03 -42.42 -13.34
CA ILE A 50 -13.49 -43.38 -14.32
C ILE A 50 -13.51 -44.80 -13.76
N VAL A 51 -13.03 -44.99 -12.52
CA VAL A 51 -13.01 -46.29 -11.85
C VAL A 51 -14.42 -46.81 -11.59
N ALA A 52 -15.33 -45.96 -11.12
CA ALA A 52 -16.69 -46.34 -10.82
C ALA A 52 -17.48 -46.71 -12.08
N ASN A 53 -17.24 -46.02 -13.21
CA ASN A 53 -17.85 -46.36 -14.49
C ASN A 53 -17.24 -47.64 -15.08
N GLY A 54 -15.93 -47.82 -15.01
CA GLY A 54 -15.25 -49.03 -15.48
C GLY A 54 -15.68 -50.30 -14.73
N ASN A 55 -16.00 -50.15 -13.43
CA ASN A 55 -16.44 -51.26 -12.58
C ASN A 55 -17.97 -51.39 -12.47
N GLY A 56 -18.75 -50.52 -13.14
CA GLY A 56 -20.22 -50.57 -13.09
C GLY A 56 -20.81 -50.39 -11.68
N TRP A 57 -20.18 -49.58 -10.82
CA TRP A 57 -20.61 -49.43 -9.44
C TRP A 57 -22.00 -48.80 -9.34
N ASP A 58 -22.88 -49.44 -8.56
CA ASP A 58 -24.14 -48.86 -8.14
C ASP A 58 -23.92 -47.66 -7.17
N PRO A 59 -24.91 -46.77 -6.99
CA PRO A 59 -24.78 -45.58 -6.15
C PRO A 59 -24.39 -45.87 -4.69
N VAL A 60 -24.82 -47.00 -4.12
CA VAL A 60 -24.53 -47.39 -2.74
C VAL A 60 -23.09 -47.89 -2.63
N THR A 61 -22.62 -48.66 -3.61
CA THR A 61 -21.24 -49.11 -3.73
C THR A 61 -20.30 -47.92 -3.95
N LYS A 62 -20.69 -46.93 -4.76
CA LYS A 62 -19.96 -45.65 -4.89
C LYS A 62 -19.84 -44.93 -3.55
N ALA A 63 -20.93 -44.78 -2.80
CA ALA A 63 -20.90 -44.11 -1.49
C ALA A 63 -19.97 -44.84 -0.50
N ARG A 64 -20.07 -46.17 -0.43
CA ARG A 64 -19.23 -46.99 0.46
C ARG A 64 -17.75 -46.89 0.12
N GLN A 65 -17.41 -46.93 -1.17
CA GLN A 65 -16.02 -46.78 -1.62
C GLN A 65 -15.49 -45.36 -1.42
N LEU A 66 -16.34 -44.35 -1.62
CA LEU A 66 -15.99 -42.97 -1.34
C LEU A 66 -15.70 -42.79 0.16
N ALA A 67 -16.61 -43.20 1.04
CA ALA A 67 -16.43 -43.14 2.49
C ALA A 67 -15.16 -43.90 2.97
N ALA A 68 -14.89 -45.08 2.41
CA ALA A 68 -13.70 -45.87 2.75
C ALA A 68 -12.37 -45.22 2.28
N SER A 69 -12.42 -44.37 1.26
CA SER A 69 -11.24 -43.70 0.71
C SER A 69 -10.88 -42.38 1.40
N LEU A 70 -11.81 -41.79 2.15
CA LEU A 70 -11.58 -40.54 2.87
C LEU A 70 -10.60 -40.76 4.02
N ARG A 71 -9.65 -39.82 4.18
CA ARG A 71 -8.62 -39.85 5.22
C ARG A 71 -8.44 -38.45 5.82
N ALA A 72 -7.94 -38.40 7.05
CA ALA A 72 -7.56 -37.17 7.76
C ALA A 72 -8.69 -36.12 7.76
N GLU A 73 -8.41 -34.86 7.40
CA GLU A 73 -9.40 -33.77 7.40
C GLU A 73 -10.64 -34.07 6.53
N ALA A 74 -10.48 -34.88 5.48
CA ALA A 74 -11.60 -35.26 4.61
C ALA A 74 -12.57 -36.26 5.26
N ALA A 75 -12.13 -36.99 6.30
CA ALA A 75 -12.99 -37.87 7.08
C ALA A 75 -13.89 -37.08 8.06
N ASP A 76 -13.52 -35.85 8.43
CA ASP A 76 -14.40 -35.00 9.25
C ASP A 76 -15.68 -34.60 8.52
N ALA A 77 -15.67 -34.57 7.17
CA ALA A 77 -16.88 -34.40 6.37
C ALA A 77 -17.87 -35.57 6.49
N LEU A 78 -17.45 -36.74 6.98
CA LEU A 78 -18.37 -37.84 7.31
C LEU A 78 -19.13 -37.56 8.61
N ARG A 79 -18.55 -36.79 9.53
CA ARG A 79 -19.16 -36.46 10.82
C ARG A 79 -20.29 -35.42 10.69
N THR A 80 -20.31 -34.66 9.60
CA THR A 80 -21.35 -33.68 9.30
C THR A 80 -22.59 -34.31 8.65
N VAL A 81 -22.48 -35.55 8.15
CA VAL A 81 -23.57 -36.29 7.51
C VAL A 81 -24.23 -37.24 8.52
N PRO A 82 -25.57 -37.22 8.66
CA PRO A 82 -26.31 -38.18 9.49
C PRO A 82 -26.02 -39.64 9.09
N GLU A 83 -25.95 -40.57 10.04
CA GLU A 83 -25.63 -41.99 9.78
C GLU A 83 -26.52 -42.63 8.70
N GLU A 84 -27.77 -42.19 8.61
CA GLU A 84 -28.76 -42.66 7.64
C GLU A 84 -28.41 -42.27 6.18
N GLU A 85 -27.67 -41.18 5.99
CA GLU A 85 -27.28 -40.64 4.68
C GLU A 85 -25.82 -40.92 4.33
N GLN A 86 -25.03 -41.54 5.22
CA GLN A 86 -23.61 -41.88 4.97
C GLN A 86 -23.41 -42.94 3.87
N LEU A 87 -24.48 -43.60 3.44
CA LEU A 87 -24.49 -44.52 2.29
C LEU A 87 -25.12 -43.91 1.03
N ASN A 88 -25.50 -42.63 1.09
CA ASN A 88 -25.96 -41.88 -0.07
C ASN A 88 -24.78 -41.12 -0.69
N PHE A 89 -24.45 -41.46 -1.94
CA PHE A 89 -23.33 -40.85 -2.66
C PHE A 89 -23.51 -39.33 -2.84
N GLU A 90 -24.75 -38.88 -3.04
CA GLU A 90 -25.05 -37.47 -3.29
C GLU A 90 -24.85 -36.63 -2.02
N ALA A 91 -25.41 -37.07 -0.89
CA ALA A 91 -25.24 -36.42 0.41
C ALA A 91 -23.76 -36.37 0.84
N LEU A 92 -22.99 -37.45 0.61
CA LEU A 92 -21.56 -37.48 0.92
C LEU A 92 -20.76 -36.51 0.04
N THR A 93 -21.10 -36.43 -1.24
CA THR A 93 -20.44 -35.54 -2.19
C THR A 93 -20.76 -34.08 -1.87
N GLU A 94 -22.01 -33.79 -1.49
CA GLU A 94 -22.46 -32.46 -1.07
C GLU A 94 -21.78 -32.03 0.24
N ALA A 95 -21.66 -32.91 1.23
CA ALA A 95 -20.95 -32.60 2.47
C ALA A 95 -19.46 -32.36 2.25
N LEU A 96 -18.83 -33.10 1.34
CA LEU A 96 -17.45 -32.84 0.90
C LEU A 96 -17.34 -31.52 0.13
N GLU A 97 -18.32 -31.18 -0.71
CA GLU A 97 -18.37 -29.88 -1.40
C GLU A 97 -18.70 -28.70 -0.48
N LEU A 98 -19.40 -28.92 0.64
CA LEU A 98 -19.58 -27.88 1.64
C LEU A 98 -18.32 -27.67 2.47
N SER A 99 -17.64 -28.77 2.81
CA SER A 99 -16.43 -28.75 3.64
C SER A 99 -15.19 -28.26 2.85
N PHE A 100 -15.07 -28.66 1.58
CA PHE A 100 -13.91 -28.39 0.72
C PHE A 100 -14.24 -27.69 -0.59
N GLY A 101 -15.52 -27.51 -0.90
CA GLY A 101 -15.93 -27.01 -2.20
C GLY A 101 -16.06 -25.50 -2.27
N GLU A 102 -16.82 -25.10 -3.28
CA GLU A 102 -16.64 -23.82 -3.99
C GLU A 102 -16.92 -22.59 -3.11
N LYS A 103 -17.78 -22.71 -2.09
CA LYS A 103 -18.15 -21.61 -1.21
C LYS A 103 -17.02 -21.18 -0.28
N CYS A 104 -16.40 -22.15 0.42
CA CYS A 104 -15.22 -21.89 1.25
C CYS A 104 -14.08 -21.32 0.40
N LEU A 105 -13.93 -21.79 -0.84
CA LEU A 105 -12.92 -21.30 -1.78
C LEU A 105 -13.18 -19.87 -2.26
N LYS A 106 -14.44 -19.52 -2.56
CA LYS A 106 -14.85 -18.15 -2.91
C LYS A 106 -14.55 -17.20 -1.77
N ASP A 107 -14.97 -17.54 -0.55
CA ASP A 107 -14.76 -16.68 0.63
C ASP A 107 -13.29 -16.57 1.01
N PHE A 108 -12.53 -17.66 0.92
CA PHE A 108 -11.09 -17.64 1.13
C PHE A 108 -10.38 -16.78 0.07
N SER A 109 -10.72 -16.95 -1.22
CA SER A 109 -10.14 -16.16 -2.31
C SER A 109 -10.47 -14.67 -2.17
N ARG A 110 -11.67 -14.32 -1.70
CA ARG A 110 -12.06 -12.94 -1.35
C ARG A 110 -11.20 -12.37 -0.23
N LEU A 111 -10.95 -13.15 0.83
CA LEU A 111 -10.09 -12.73 1.93
C LEU A 111 -8.65 -12.52 1.46
N GLN A 112 -8.13 -13.42 0.62
CA GLN A 112 -6.79 -13.29 0.05
C GLN A 112 -6.65 -12.03 -0.79
N LEU A 113 -7.58 -11.81 -1.70
CA LEU A 113 -7.61 -10.64 -2.58
C LEU A 113 -7.62 -9.33 -1.76
N LYS A 114 -8.42 -9.27 -0.68
CA LYS A 114 -8.45 -8.11 0.23
C LYS A 114 -7.13 -7.87 0.96
N SER A 115 -6.42 -8.93 1.31
CA SER A 115 -5.11 -8.81 1.98
C SER A 115 -3.93 -8.78 1.02
N ARG A 116 -4.18 -8.76 -0.30
CA ARG A 116 -3.11 -8.89 -1.29
C ARG A 116 -2.35 -7.58 -1.41
N GLN A 117 -1.04 -7.66 -1.26
CA GLN A 117 -0.08 -6.57 -1.42
C GLN A 117 1.15 -7.09 -2.15
N GLN A 118 1.82 -6.24 -2.93
CA GLN A 118 3.02 -6.59 -3.67
C GLN A 118 4.18 -6.90 -2.72
N ARG A 119 4.81 -8.06 -2.88
CA ARG A 119 5.96 -8.46 -2.08
C ARG A 119 7.23 -7.72 -2.51
N GLN A 120 8.26 -7.74 -1.65
CA GLN A 120 9.51 -7.00 -1.92
C GLN A 120 10.24 -7.45 -3.21
N SER A 121 10.17 -8.74 -3.54
CA SER A 121 10.82 -9.34 -4.70
C SER A 121 9.87 -9.60 -5.87
N GLU A 122 8.62 -9.14 -5.78
CA GLU A 122 7.57 -9.46 -6.73
C GLU A 122 7.41 -8.35 -7.77
N THR A 123 7.27 -8.75 -9.04
CA THR A 123 7.06 -7.80 -10.14
C THR A 123 5.60 -7.35 -10.21
N LEU A 124 5.34 -6.21 -10.85
CA LEU A 124 3.98 -5.74 -11.09
C LEU A 124 3.17 -6.76 -11.93
N GLN A 125 3.83 -7.49 -12.84
CA GLN A 125 3.21 -8.53 -13.67
C GLN A 125 2.74 -9.72 -12.83
N ASP A 126 3.58 -10.17 -11.90
CA ASP A 126 3.25 -11.30 -11.00
C ASP A 126 2.05 -10.95 -10.12
N LEU A 127 2.07 -9.74 -9.54
CA LEU A 127 0.94 -9.21 -8.77
C LEU A 127 -0.34 -9.16 -9.62
N ALA A 128 -0.28 -8.59 -10.83
CA ALA A 128 -1.43 -8.46 -11.71
C ALA A 128 -2.03 -9.84 -12.06
N THR A 129 -1.17 -10.80 -12.39
CA THR A 129 -1.57 -12.17 -12.74
C THR A 129 -2.26 -12.86 -11.56
N ASP A 130 -1.70 -12.71 -10.36
CA ASP A 130 -2.28 -13.32 -9.16
C ASP A 130 -3.59 -12.64 -8.74
N VAL A 131 -3.68 -11.32 -8.86
CA VAL A 131 -4.93 -10.55 -8.63
C VAL A 131 -6.02 -10.96 -9.62
N GLU A 132 -5.70 -11.11 -10.90
CA GLU A 132 -6.64 -11.58 -11.93
C GLU A 132 -7.14 -12.98 -11.59
N ARG A 133 -6.23 -13.92 -11.29
CA ARG A 133 -6.55 -15.29 -10.88
C ARG A 133 -7.44 -15.34 -9.65
N LEU A 134 -7.09 -14.61 -8.58
CA LEU A 134 -7.87 -14.54 -7.35
C LEU A 134 -9.24 -13.91 -7.56
N SER A 135 -9.34 -12.90 -8.43
CA SER A 135 -10.61 -12.25 -8.77
C SER A 135 -11.55 -13.22 -9.51
N HIS A 136 -11.03 -14.03 -10.44
CA HIS A 136 -11.80 -15.09 -11.09
C HIS A 136 -12.32 -16.15 -10.11
N LEU A 137 -11.52 -16.51 -9.10
CA LEU A 137 -11.91 -17.49 -8.07
C LEU A 137 -12.91 -16.92 -7.06
N ALA A 138 -12.73 -15.66 -6.65
CA ALA A 138 -13.54 -14.97 -5.66
C ALA A 138 -14.92 -14.53 -6.17
N PHE A 139 -15.01 -14.20 -7.46
CA PHE A 139 -16.17 -13.58 -8.09
C PHE A 139 -16.57 -14.29 -9.39
N ALA A 140 -16.57 -15.63 -9.39
CA ALA A 140 -16.98 -16.44 -10.54
C ALA A 140 -18.44 -16.17 -10.97
N ASP A 141 -19.31 -15.82 -10.02
CA ASP A 141 -20.75 -15.59 -10.26
C ASP A 141 -21.07 -14.16 -10.71
N CYS A 142 -20.08 -13.26 -10.70
CA CYS A 142 -20.27 -11.86 -11.08
C CYS A 142 -20.07 -11.66 -12.59
N PRO A 143 -20.75 -10.67 -13.20
CA PRO A 143 -20.46 -10.26 -14.58
C PRO A 143 -18.98 -9.92 -14.76
N ALA A 144 -18.43 -10.20 -15.94
CA ALA A 144 -17.03 -9.97 -16.26
C ALA A 144 -16.60 -8.52 -15.97
N ASP A 145 -17.39 -7.55 -16.40
CA ASP A 145 -17.11 -6.12 -16.20
C ASP A 145 -16.96 -5.75 -14.72
N VAL A 146 -17.80 -6.29 -13.84
CA VAL A 146 -17.74 -6.00 -12.39
C VAL A 146 -16.49 -6.62 -11.78
N ARG A 147 -16.19 -7.87 -12.17
CA ARG A 147 -15.01 -8.58 -11.69
C ARG A 147 -13.71 -7.89 -12.15
N ASP A 148 -13.66 -7.41 -13.38
CA ASP A 148 -12.47 -6.76 -13.94
C ASP A 148 -12.23 -5.39 -13.29
N ASN A 149 -13.29 -4.64 -12.99
CA ASN A 149 -13.21 -3.41 -12.19
C ASN A 149 -12.70 -3.68 -10.76
N LEU A 150 -13.20 -4.74 -10.11
CA LEU A 150 -12.71 -5.15 -8.80
C LEU A 150 -11.23 -5.54 -8.86
N ALA A 151 -10.85 -6.35 -9.86
CA ALA A 151 -9.46 -6.76 -10.05
C ALA A 151 -8.53 -5.56 -10.25
N LEU A 152 -8.95 -4.57 -11.05
CA LEU A 152 -8.24 -3.31 -11.22
C LEU A 152 -8.05 -2.58 -9.88
N GLN A 153 -9.11 -2.45 -9.09
CA GLN A 153 -9.05 -1.76 -7.81
C GLN A 153 -8.13 -2.46 -6.80
N TYR A 154 -8.24 -3.78 -6.67
CA TYR A 154 -7.35 -4.58 -5.82
C TYR A 154 -5.90 -4.55 -6.30
N PHE A 155 -5.65 -4.48 -7.61
CA PHE A 155 -4.31 -4.30 -8.14
C PHE A 155 -3.72 -2.96 -7.70
N ILE A 156 -4.45 -1.85 -7.91
CA ILE A 156 -4.01 -0.51 -7.51
C ILE A 156 -3.73 -0.47 -5.99
N ASP A 157 -4.65 -0.98 -5.18
CA ASP A 157 -4.48 -1.01 -3.72
C ASP A 157 -3.36 -1.96 -3.27
N GLY A 158 -3.05 -2.97 -4.08
CA GLY A 158 -1.97 -3.93 -3.87
C GLY A 158 -0.57 -3.42 -4.22
N VAL A 159 -0.42 -2.35 -5.01
CA VAL A 159 0.90 -1.84 -5.40
C VAL A 159 1.66 -1.28 -4.20
N LYS A 160 2.91 -1.73 -4.01
CA LYS A 160 3.75 -1.33 -2.88
C LYS A 160 4.33 0.08 -3.02
N ASP A 161 4.73 0.50 -4.23
CA ASP A 161 5.30 1.83 -4.44
C ASP A 161 4.18 2.89 -4.38
N PRO A 162 4.23 3.82 -3.40
CA PRO A 162 3.17 4.81 -3.20
C PRO A 162 3.12 5.85 -4.34
N GLU A 163 4.21 6.09 -5.06
CA GLU A 163 4.22 6.98 -6.22
C GLU A 163 3.51 6.33 -7.40
N ILE A 164 3.82 5.06 -7.69
CA ILE A 164 3.14 4.28 -8.74
C ILE A 164 1.65 4.16 -8.39
N GLN A 165 1.32 3.81 -7.15
CA GLN A 165 -0.06 3.69 -6.71
C GLN A 165 -0.84 5.00 -6.87
N LYS A 166 -0.27 6.15 -6.48
CA LYS A 166 -0.90 7.47 -6.69
C LYS A 166 -1.08 7.78 -8.18
N ALA A 167 -0.06 7.50 -8.99
CA ALA A 167 -0.12 7.73 -10.42
C ALA A 167 -1.23 6.89 -11.08
N LEU A 168 -1.39 5.63 -10.68
CA LEU A 168 -2.47 4.76 -11.15
C LEU A 168 -3.86 5.26 -10.75
N ARG A 169 -4.04 5.74 -9.50
CA ARG A 169 -5.32 6.31 -9.05
C ARG A 169 -5.74 7.56 -9.83
N LEU A 170 -4.78 8.31 -10.35
CA LEU A 170 -5.03 9.52 -11.15
C LEU A 170 -5.20 9.26 -12.64
N ALA A 171 -4.77 8.09 -13.14
CA ALA A 171 -4.67 7.81 -14.58
C ALA A 171 -5.99 7.38 -15.26
N GLU A 172 -7.14 7.46 -14.56
CA GLU A 172 -8.48 7.08 -15.06
C GLU A 172 -8.48 5.78 -15.89
N LEU A 173 -7.98 4.71 -15.28
CA LEU A 173 -7.78 3.42 -15.95
C LEU A 173 -9.09 2.61 -15.97
N LYS A 174 -9.34 1.92 -17.08
CA LYS A 174 -10.56 1.09 -17.26
C LYS A 174 -10.31 -0.40 -17.05
N ASP A 175 -9.10 -0.86 -17.39
CA ASP A 175 -8.77 -2.27 -17.41
C ASP A 175 -7.50 -2.56 -16.61
N LEU A 176 -7.43 -3.73 -15.96
CA LEU A 176 -6.24 -4.21 -15.26
C LEU A 176 -4.98 -4.21 -16.16
N LYS A 177 -5.12 -4.61 -17.43
CA LYS A 177 -4.02 -4.61 -18.41
C LYS A 177 -3.50 -3.20 -18.68
N SER A 178 -4.40 -2.23 -18.80
CA SER A 178 -4.03 -0.82 -19.01
C SER A 178 -3.27 -0.26 -17.80
N ALA A 179 -3.68 -0.65 -16.59
CA ALA A 179 -3.01 -0.29 -15.34
C ALA A 179 -1.61 -0.88 -15.24
N LEU A 180 -1.45 -2.16 -15.59
CA LEU A 180 -0.15 -2.82 -15.63
C LEU A 180 0.81 -2.11 -16.59
N VAL A 181 0.37 -1.85 -17.82
CA VAL A 181 1.20 -1.15 -18.82
C VAL A 181 1.57 0.26 -18.34
N TYR A 182 0.65 0.98 -17.71
CA TYR A 182 0.93 2.30 -17.14
C TYR A 182 1.95 2.22 -16.01
N GLY A 183 1.80 1.26 -15.09
CA GLY A 183 2.76 1.03 -13.99
C GLY A 183 4.15 0.73 -14.50
N LEU A 184 4.28 -0.15 -15.50
CA LEU A 184 5.57 -0.48 -16.13
C LEU A 184 6.22 0.74 -16.82
N LYS A 185 5.41 1.57 -17.49
CA LYS A 185 5.91 2.83 -18.07
C LYS A 185 6.42 3.78 -16.99
N TYR A 186 5.71 3.86 -15.85
CA TYR A 186 6.13 4.68 -14.73
C TYR A 186 7.45 4.17 -14.12
N GLU A 187 7.60 2.87 -13.91
CA GLU A 187 8.86 2.27 -13.42
C GLU A 187 10.03 2.58 -14.35
N ALA A 188 9.84 2.42 -15.67
CA ALA A 188 10.85 2.74 -16.67
C ALA A 188 11.22 4.23 -16.66
N ALA A 189 10.23 5.13 -16.54
CA ALA A 189 10.45 6.56 -16.45
C ALA A 189 11.20 6.94 -15.15
N GLN A 190 10.82 6.37 -14.01
CA GLN A 190 11.47 6.59 -12.73
C GLN A 190 12.94 6.12 -12.78
N GLN A 191 13.21 4.97 -13.41
CA GLN A 191 14.56 4.47 -13.59
C GLN A 191 15.41 5.37 -14.49
N ALA A 192 14.83 5.93 -15.56
CA ALA A 192 15.51 6.90 -16.42
C ALA A 192 15.83 8.19 -15.67
N SER A 193 14.89 8.76 -14.91
CA SER A 193 15.12 9.96 -14.10
C SER A 193 16.12 9.75 -12.95
N ARG A 194 16.21 8.53 -12.41
CA ARG A 194 17.23 8.18 -11.42
C ARG A 194 18.64 8.13 -12.00
N ARG A 195 18.80 7.81 -13.30
CA ARG A 195 20.11 7.85 -13.98
C ARG A 195 20.61 9.28 -14.18
N ASP A 196 19.70 10.25 -14.35
CA ASP A 196 20.04 11.67 -14.46
C ASP A 196 20.31 12.34 -13.11
N ARG A 197 19.80 11.79 -12.01
CA ARG A 197 20.22 12.20 -10.67
C ARG A 197 21.54 11.53 -10.32
N HIS A 198 22.66 12.19 -10.62
CA HIS A 198 23.89 11.92 -9.90
C HIS A 198 23.59 11.91 -8.40
N LEU A 199 23.71 10.73 -7.77
CA LEU A 199 23.66 10.58 -6.34
C LEU A 199 24.80 11.42 -5.76
N VAL A 200 24.52 12.62 -5.27
CA VAL A 200 25.39 13.24 -4.26
C VAL A 200 25.22 12.36 -3.02
N ARG A 201 25.99 11.26 -2.98
CA ARG A 201 26.23 10.51 -1.76
C ARG A 201 26.72 11.54 -0.76
N GLY A 202 26.00 11.74 0.34
CA GLY A 202 26.56 12.36 1.52
C GLY A 202 27.70 11.47 1.98
N ALA A 203 28.90 11.68 1.43
CA ALA A 203 30.11 11.13 1.97
C ALA A 203 30.31 11.84 3.31
N GLU A 204 30.31 11.09 4.40
CA GLU A 204 30.93 11.55 5.63
C GLU A 204 32.38 11.89 5.27
N ILE A 205 32.67 13.19 5.16
CA ILE A 205 34.04 13.69 4.93
C ILE A 205 34.80 13.41 6.21
N THR A 206 35.31 12.19 6.32
CA THR A 206 36.46 11.93 7.18
C THR A 206 37.68 12.25 6.33
N ASN A 207 38.51 13.15 6.86
CA ASN A 207 39.75 13.69 6.29
C ASN A 207 39.56 14.94 5.43
N SER A 208 39.72 16.08 6.10
CA SER A 208 39.89 17.40 5.50
C SER A 208 41.14 17.42 4.61
N ASP A 209 40.92 17.37 3.30
CA ASP A 209 41.95 17.71 2.32
C ASP A 209 42.26 19.22 2.45
N PRO A 210 43.52 19.66 2.62
CA PRO A 210 43.85 21.07 2.88
C PRO A 210 43.32 22.04 1.82
N GLY A 211 43.23 21.61 0.55
CA GLY A 211 42.68 22.41 -0.54
C GLY A 211 41.17 22.64 -0.48
N MET A 212 40.42 21.73 0.16
CA MET A 212 38.97 21.87 0.32
C MET A 212 38.62 22.83 1.47
N ALA A 213 39.50 22.96 2.46
CA ALA A 213 39.31 23.89 3.57
C ALA A 213 39.41 25.35 3.11
N ASP A 214 40.31 25.66 2.18
CA ASP A 214 40.48 27.03 1.69
C ASP A 214 39.35 27.45 0.74
N THR A 215 38.88 26.54 -0.13
CA THR A 215 37.68 26.80 -0.95
C THR A 215 36.42 26.98 -0.10
N LEU A 216 36.26 26.21 0.99
CA LEU A 216 35.14 26.40 1.92
C LEU A 216 35.24 27.73 2.71
N LYS A 217 36.45 28.20 3.02
CA LYS A 217 36.65 29.54 3.62
C LYS A 217 36.25 30.63 2.63
N GLU A 218 36.68 30.54 1.37
CA GLU A 218 36.31 31.50 0.32
C GLU A 218 34.79 31.57 0.12
N ILE A 219 34.12 30.42 0.02
CA ILE A 219 32.66 30.36 -0.12
C ILE A 219 31.97 31.01 1.09
N ARG A 220 32.45 30.73 2.31
CA ARG A 220 31.91 31.33 3.53
C ARG A 220 32.09 32.85 3.55
N ASP A 221 33.26 33.35 3.13
CA ASP A 221 33.55 34.78 3.11
C ASP A 221 32.72 35.51 2.05
N ILE A 222 32.45 34.87 0.90
CA ILE A 222 31.50 35.38 -0.11
C ILE A 222 30.08 35.45 0.48
N LEU A 223 29.61 34.40 1.17
CA LEU A 223 28.28 34.38 1.78
C LEU A 223 28.13 35.46 2.87
N LEU A 224 29.15 35.67 3.69
CA LEU A 224 29.17 36.73 4.70
C LEU A 224 29.15 38.11 4.04
N SER A 225 29.88 38.30 2.95
CA SER A 225 29.92 39.56 2.19
C SER A 225 28.55 39.88 1.57
N LEU A 226 27.91 38.90 0.94
CA LEU A 226 26.57 39.04 0.38
C LEU A 226 25.51 39.34 1.45
N ASN A 227 25.62 38.73 2.64
CA ASN A 227 24.71 39.02 3.74
C ASN A 227 24.91 40.43 4.33
N VAL A 228 26.15 40.92 4.38
CA VAL A 228 26.46 42.30 4.79
C VAL A 228 25.94 43.30 3.77
N GLU A 229 26.09 43.03 2.47
CA GLU A 229 25.54 43.87 1.41
C GLU A 229 24.01 43.91 1.41
N TYR A 230 23.36 42.75 1.58
CA TYR A 230 21.91 42.64 1.74
C TYR A 230 21.43 43.44 2.97
N ASN A 231 22.09 43.30 4.12
CA ASN A 231 21.71 44.03 5.33
C ASN A 231 21.99 45.54 5.24
N ARG A 232 23.07 45.97 4.57
CA ARG A 232 23.32 47.40 4.30
C ARG A 232 22.27 47.99 3.37
N ASN A 233 21.83 47.24 2.37
CA ASN A 233 20.77 47.68 1.46
C ASN A 233 19.39 47.69 2.16
N ALA A 234 19.12 46.75 3.06
CA ALA A 234 17.93 46.77 3.91
C ALA A 234 17.92 47.98 4.87
N GLN A 235 19.07 48.32 5.49
CA GLN A 235 19.21 49.48 6.38
C GLN A 235 19.13 50.84 5.66
N LYS A 236 19.40 50.91 4.35
CA LYS A 236 19.29 52.14 3.54
C LYS A 236 17.87 52.46 3.10
N THR A 237 16.91 51.54 3.25
CA THR A 237 15.50 51.89 3.04
C THR A 237 15.03 52.76 4.21
N LYS A 238 15.09 54.08 4.03
CA LYS A 238 14.51 55.04 4.97
C LYS A 238 13.01 54.77 5.07
N VAL A 239 12.61 54.02 6.08
CA VAL A 239 11.21 53.75 6.34
C VAL A 239 10.58 55.06 6.85
N THR A 240 9.78 55.69 6.00
CA THR A 240 8.99 56.88 6.34
C THR A 240 7.62 56.47 6.84
N CYS A 241 7.14 57.15 7.86
CA CYS A 241 5.80 56.91 8.40
C CYS A 241 4.74 57.55 7.49
N TRP A 242 3.83 56.73 6.97
CA TRP A 242 2.73 57.16 6.10
C TRP A 242 1.68 58.03 6.83
N ARG A 243 1.78 58.16 8.16
CA ARG A 243 0.86 58.98 8.98
C ARG A 243 1.45 60.35 9.32
N CYS A 244 2.73 60.44 9.69
CA CYS A 244 3.35 61.69 10.13
C CYS A 244 4.51 62.18 9.26
N GLY A 245 4.91 61.40 8.25
CA GLY A 245 6.03 61.73 7.37
C GLY A 245 7.43 61.57 7.98
N ALA A 246 7.54 61.30 9.29
CA ALA A 246 8.84 61.16 9.95
C ALA A 246 9.54 59.84 9.58
N GLU A 247 10.87 59.88 9.48
CA GLU A 247 11.73 58.72 9.22
C GLU A 247 11.94 57.88 10.48
N GLY A 248 12.17 56.56 10.31
CA GLY A 248 12.59 55.66 11.38
C GLY A 248 11.50 54.75 11.96
N HIS A 249 10.24 54.85 11.51
CA HIS A 249 9.15 53.96 11.92
C HIS A 249 8.03 53.85 10.87
N VAL A 250 7.25 52.77 10.90
CA VAL A 250 6.05 52.58 10.08
C VAL A 250 4.79 53.10 10.79
N GLN A 251 3.69 53.33 10.06
CA GLN A 251 2.41 53.84 10.58
C GLN A 251 1.87 53.10 11.81
N ARG A 252 2.12 51.80 11.93
CA ARG A 252 1.68 50.96 13.07
C ARG A 252 2.36 51.34 14.39
N ASN A 253 3.58 51.86 14.33
CA ASN A 253 4.39 52.23 15.50
C ASN A 253 4.45 53.75 15.70
N CYS A 254 3.54 54.49 15.05
CA CYS A 254 3.52 55.94 15.11
C CYS A 254 2.86 56.43 16.41
N GLN A 255 3.59 57.20 17.21
CA GLN A 255 3.09 57.79 18.46
C GLN A 255 2.37 59.14 18.26
N ALA A 256 2.27 59.63 17.02
CA ALA A 256 1.58 60.88 16.72
C ALA A 256 0.04 60.72 16.84
N PRO A 257 -0.68 61.75 17.33
CA PRO A 257 -2.14 61.74 17.39
C PRO A 257 -2.77 61.52 16.01
N LYS A 258 -3.92 60.86 15.94
CA LYS A 258 -4.66 60.72 14.67
C LYS A 258 -5.22 62.08 14.25
N ILE A 259 -4.71 62.64 13.15
CA ILE A 259 -5.28 63.83 12.49
C ILE A 259 -6.43 63.40 11.58
N ASN A 260 -7.56 64.13 11.61
CA ASN A 260 -8.61 64.02 10.60
C ASN A 260 -8.33 64.97 9.41
N GLU A 261 -9.01 64.75 8.28
CA GLU A 261 -8.76 65.31 6.93
C GLU A 261 -8.76 66.86 6.81
N LEU A 262 -8.90 67.60 7.92
CA LEU A 262 -8.83 69.07 7.99
C LEU A 262 -7.72 69.60 8.92
N GLY A 263 -6.76 68.76 9.32
CA GLY A 263 -5.49 69.22 9.90
C GLY A 263 -5.58 69.88 11.29
N THR A 264 -6.55 69.49 12.13
CA THR A 264 -6.61 69.93 13.53
C THR A 264 -6.69 68.74 14.49
N HIS A 265 -6.04 68.88 15.66
CA HIS A 265 -5.94 67.86 16.71
C HIS A 265 -7.32 67.56 17.33
N LEU A 266 -7.70 66.29 17.41
CA LEU A 266 -8.81 65.83 18.24
C LEU A 266 -8.32 65.59 19.67
N GLU A 267 -8.83 66.37 20.62
CA GLU A 267 -8.62 66.10 22.05
C GLU A 267 -9.37 64.83 22.49
N PRO A 268 -8.78 64.03 23.41
CA PRO A 268 -9.39 62.80 23.89
C PRO A 268 -10.56 63.10 24.82
N LYS A 269 -11.79 62.74 24.42
CA LYS A 269 -12.93 62.73 25.36
C LYS A 269 -12.64 61.73 26.48
N HIS A 270 -12.41 62.26 27.68
CA HIS A 270 -12.45 61.51 28.92
C HIS A 270 -13.90 61.07 29.16
N GLY A 271 -14.11 59.76 29.22
CA GLY A 271 -15.29 59.16 29.85
C GLY A 271 -14.92 58.76 31.27
N GLU A 272 -15.47 59.47 32.24
CA GLU A 272 -15.56 59.03 33.62
C GLU A 272 -16.64 57.93 33.75
N ASN A 273 -16.29 56.85 34.45
CA ASN A 273 -17.09 55.70 34.90
C ASN A 273 -17.77 54.79 33.87
#